data_AF-A0A955PTR4-F1
#
_entry.id   AF-A0A955PTR4-F1
#
_cell.length_a   1.000
_cell.length_b   1.000
_cell.length_c   1.000
_cell.angle_alpha   90.00
_cell.angle_beta   90.00
_cell.angle_gamma   90.00
#
_symmetry.space_group_name_H-M   'P 1'
#
loop_
_entity.id
_entity.type
_entity.pdbx_description
1 polymer ?
#
loop_
_entity_poly.entity_id
_entity_poly.type
_entity_poly.pdbx_seq_one_letter_code
_entity_poly.pdbx_strand_id
1 'polypeptide(L)'
;LDVVINGTPAAGDVFYVNAQKGAAQQFAVALSDTDKIAAASTAAGIPGNNTNALNLVAIHTNRHVDLGNVTLNDYHTITIGDVGSATQESTQALHSKQLEVDQLTALRESVSGVSLDEELTNLLSFQRSFEASARMITVADELMQTMLAMGR
;
A
#
# COMPACT_ATOMS: atom_id res chain seq x y z
N LEU A 1 13.87 -14.85 29.85
CA LEU A 1 14.32 -13.52 29.39
C LEU A 1 14.83 -12.79 30.61
N ASP A 2 16.09 -12.43 30.64
CA ASP A 2 16.63 -11.58 31.71
C ASP A 2 16.71 -10.15 31.18
N VAL A 3 16.00 -9.23 31.83
CA VAL A 3 15.93 -7.82 31.42
C VAL A 3 16.74 -7.03 32.43
N VAL A 4 17.96 -6.69 32.05
CA VAL A 4 18.85 -5.86 32.88
C VAL A 4 18.72 -4.42 32.42
N ILE A 5 18.13 -3.58 33.27
CA ILE A 5 18.07 -2.13 33.07
C ILE A 5 19.30 -1.52 33.74
N ASN A 6 20.17 -0.89 32.95
CA ASN A 6 21.34 -0.17 33.44
C ASN A 6 21.04 1.33 33.51
N GLY A 7 21.39 1.96 34.64
CA GLY A 7 21.13 3.38 34.91
C GLY A 7 19.91 3.62 35.81
N THR A 8 19.61 4.89 36.10
CA THR A 8 18.42 5.27 36.88
C THR A 8 17.31 5.67 35.90
N PRO A 9 16.21 4.92 35.79
CA PRO A 9 15.07 5.30 34.96
C PRO A 9 14.49 6.65 35.42
N ALA A 10 14.15 7.51 34.47
CA ALA A 10 13.51 8.79 34.73
C ALA A 10 11.97 8.68 34.61
N ALA A 11 11.27 9.64 35.22
CA ALA A 11 9.83 9.73 35.06
C ALA A 11 9.48 10.02 33.59
N GLY A 12 8.74 9.11 32.96
CA GLY A 12 8.35 9.19 31.54
C GLY A 12 9.06 8.20 30.61
N ASP A 13 10.03 7.42 31.12
CA ASP A 13 10.70 6.40 30.31
C ASP A 13 9.76 5.24 29.96
N VAL A 14 9.75 4.84 28.68
CA VAL A 14 9.01 3.68 28.17
C VAL A 14 9.97 2.76 27.43
N PHE A 15 9.98 1.49 27.80
CA PHE A 15 10.84 0.47 27.19
C PHE A 15 9.99 -0.55 26.42
N TYR A 16 10.41 -0.84 25.19
CA TYR A 16 9.84 -1.91 24.38
C TYR A 16 10.79 -3.11 24.37
N VAL A 17 10.31 -4.25 24.84
CA VAL A 17 11.08 -5.49 24.90
C VAL A 17 10.42 -6.53 24.02
N ASN A 18 11.16 -7.04 23.04
CA ASN A 18 10.73 -8.15 22.19
C ASN A 18 11.88 -9.16 22.10
N ALA A 19 11.69 -10.31 22.74
CA ALA A 19 12.68 -11.38 22.84
C ALA A 19 13.03 -12.05 21.51
N GLN A 20 12.14 -11.94 20.51
CA GLN A 20 12.22 -12.65 19.24
C GLN A 20 12.64 -11.72 18.09
N LYS A 21 12.67 -10.40 18.31
CA LYS A 21 13.02 -9.42 17.28
C LYS A 21 14.43 -9.69 16.78
N GLY A 22 14.54 -9.99 15.48
CA GLY A 22 15.83 -10.28 14.83
C GLY A 22 16.39 -11.68 15.12
N ALA A 23 15.69 -12.55 15.85
CA ALA A 23 16.18 -13.90 16.17
C ALA A 23 16.52 -14.71 14.91
N ALA A 24 15.68 -14.64 13.88
CA ALA A 24 15.92 -15.34 12.61
C ALA A 24 17.18 -14.85 11.88
N GLN A 25 17.59 -13.58 12.05
CA GLN A 25 18.81 -13.03 11.45
C GLN A 25 20.08 -13.59 12.10
N GLN A 26 19.97 -14.09 13.33
CA GLN A 26 21.08 -14.67 14.09
C GLN A 26 21.18 -16.20 13.91
N PHE A 27 20.23 -16.82 13.21
CA PHE A 27 20.29 -18.25 12.94
C PHE A 27 21.50 -18.59 12.06
N ALA A 28 22.30 -19.52 12.54
CA ALA A 28 23.43 -20.09 11.83
C ALA A 28 23.57 -21.57 12.17
N VAL A 29 24.11 -22.36 11.25
CA VAL A 29 24.42 -23.77 11.51
C VAL A 29 25.69 -23.83 12.36
N ALA A 30 25.54 -24.26 13.62
CA ALA A 30 26.66 -24.34 14.56
C ALA A 30 27.56 -25.58 14.33
N LEU A 31 27.01 -26.67 13.78
CA LEU A 31 27.76 -27.89 13.51
C LEU A 31 28.30 -27.87 12.07
N SER A 32 29.61 -27.78 11.91
CA SER A 32 30.30 -27.91 10.62
C SER A 32 30.83 -29.31 10.33
N ASP A 33 30.89 -30.17 11.36
CA ASP A 33 31.43 -31.53 11.31
C ASP A 33 30.29 -32.52 11.49
N THR A 34 30.10 -33.41 10.51
CA THR A 34 29.03 -34.41 10.49
C THR A 34 29.19 -35.45 11.58
N ASP A 35 30.43 -35.73 12.03
CA ASP A 35 30.70 -36.73 13.07
C ASP A 35 30.23 -36.26 14.45
N LYS A 36 29.92 -34.96 14.60
CA LYS A 36 29.37 -34.38 15.82
C LYS A 36 27.85 -34.41 15.91
N ILE A 37 27.16 -34.96 14.90
CA ILE A 37 25.71 -35.10 14.93
C ILE A 37 25.33 -36.18 15.95
N ALA A 38 24.67 -35.78 17.04
CA ALA A 38 24.25 -36.66 18.12
C ALA A 38 23.00 -37.50 17.76
N ALA A 39 23.09 -38.33 16.72
CA ALA A 39 21.97 -39.13 16.21
C ALA A 39 21.56 -40.29 17.14
N ALA A 40 22.50 -40.84 17.91
CA ALA A 40 22.25 -41.91 18.88
C ALA A 40 21.86 -41.34 20.25
N SER A 41 20.92 -42.01 20.94
CA SER A 41 20.52 -41.62 22.30
C SER A 41 21.57 -41.96 23.38
N THR A 42 22.45 -42.93 23.12
CA THR A 42 23.50 -43.36 24.04
C THR A 42 24.76 -43.82 23.28
N ALA A 43 25.92 -43.75 23.95
CA ALA A 43 27.20 -44.22 23.39
C ALA A 43 27.30 -45.76 23.30
N ALA A 44 26.45 -46.51 24.00
CA ALA A 44 26.48 -47.97 23.99
C ALA A 44 25.70 -48.61 22.82
N GLY A 45 24.92 -47.82 22.07
CA GLY A 45 24.06 -48.28 20.97
C GLY A 45 24.63 -48.06 19.57
N ILE A 46 25.91 -47.74 19.44
CA ILE A 46 26.59 -47.50 18.16
C ILE A 46 27.42 -48.71 17.72
N PRO A 47 27.41 -49.07 16.42
CA PRO A 47 26.67 -48.43 15.33
C PRO A 47 25.19 -48.86 15.25
N GLY A 48 24.31 -47.98 14.78
CA GLY A 48 22.92 -48.30 14.41
C GLY A 48 21.82 -47.59 15.21
N ASN A 49 22.10 -47.05 16.39
CA ASN A 49 21.12 -46.25 17.14
C ASN A 49 20.91 -44.87 16.48
N ASN A 50 19.66 -44.58 16.11
CA ASN A 50 19.23 -43.33 15.49
C ASN A 50 18.07 -42.65 16.25
N THR A 51 17.87 -42.98 17.54
CA THR A 51 16.71 -42.51 18.31
C THR A 51 16.62 -40.99 18.37
N ASN A 52 17.73 -40.27 18.55
CA ASN A 52 17.69 -38.80 18.58
C ASN A 52 17.39 -38.22 17.19
N ALA A 53 17.85 -38.87 16.12
CA ALA A 53 17.50 -38.45 14.76
C ALA A 53 15.99 -38.62 14.49
N LEU A 54 15.38 -39.71 14.96
CA LEU A 54 13.93 -39.90 14.90
C LEU A 54 13.18 -38.84 15.72
N ASN A 55 13.68 -38.49 16.91
CA ASN A 55 13.11 -37.42 17.73
C ASN A 55 13.23 -36.05 17.03
N LEU A 56 14.34 -35.77 16.36
CA LEU A 56 14.52 -34.54 15.57
C LEU A 56 13.50 -34.44 14.44
N VAL A 57 13.25 -35.54 13.71
CA VAL A 57 12.21 -35.59 12.68
C VAL A 57 10.82 -35.37 13.30
N ALA A 58 10.57 -35.97 14.47
CA ALA A 58 9.29 -35.82 15.16
C ALA A 58 9.00 -34.38 15.61
N ILE A 59 10.01 -33.51 15.79
CA ILE A 59 9.79 -32.08 16.07
C ILE A 59 8.94 -31.41 14.98
N HIS A 60 9.08 -31.84 13.72
CA HIS A 60 8.27 -31.31 12.61
C HIS A 60 6.77 -31.63 12.75
N THR A 61 6.44 -32.82 13.28
CA THR A 61 5.07 -33.33 13.36
C THR A 61 4.43 -33.18 14.73
N ASN A 62 5.23 -32.97 15.77
CA ASN A 62 4.73 -32.75 17.13
C ASN A 62 4.13 -31.36 17.25
N ARG A 63 3.10 -31.25 18.10
CA ARG A 63 2.45 -29.99 18.41
C ARG A 63 3.25 -29.26 19.49
N HIS A 64 3.52 -27.98 19.27
CA HIS A 64 4.30 -27.15 20.18
C HIS A 64 3.38 -26.13 20.86
N VAL A 65 3.34 -26.15 22.20
CA VAL A 65 2.49 -25.23 22.99
C VAL A 65 2.84 -23.77 22.71
N ASP A 66 4.13 -23.46 22.58
CA ASP A 66 4.65 -22.12 22.30
C ASP A 66 4.19 -21.55 20.94
N LEU A 67 3.75 -22.42 20.02
CA LEU A 67 3.23 -22.04 18.70
C LEU A 67 1.68 -21.96 18.68
N GLY A 68 1.03 -22.05 19.84
CA GLY A 68 -0.43 -22.17 19.92
C GLY A 68 -0.93 -23.61 19.80
N ASN A 69 -0.10 -24.57 20.26
CA ASN A 69 -0.38 -26.00 20.18
C ASN A 69 -0.61 -26.46 18.74
N VAL A 70 0.27 -26.10 17.79
CA VAL A 70 0.21 -26.56 16.38
C VAL A 70 1.55 -27.16 15.96
N THR A 71 1.60 -27.85 14.82
CA THR A 71 2.87 -28.35 14.28
C THR A 71 3.68 -27.21 13.62
N LEU A 72 4.97 -27.42 13.37
CA LEU A 72 5.79 -26.43 12.66
C LEU A 72 5.25 -26.16 11.24
N ASN A 73 4.77 -27.20 10.57
CA ASN A 73 4.18 -27.08 9.23
C ASN A 73 2.85 -26.28 9.24
N ASP A 74 2.01 -26.54 10.23
CA ASP A 74 0.75 -25.78 10.40
C ASP A 74 1.04 -24.32 10.69
N TYR A 75 1.97 -24.04 11.61
CA TYR A 75 2.36 -22.67 11.96
C TYR A 75 2.88 -21.90 10.74
N HIS A 76 3.70 -22.54 9.91
CA HIS A 76 4.18 -21.96 8.66
C HIS A 76 3.03 -21.66 7.68
N THR A 77 2.11 -22.62 7.51
CA THR A 77 0.95 -22.48 6.62
C THR A 77 0.01 -21.37 7.07
N ILE A 78 -0.27 -21.28 8.38
CA ILE A 78 -1.09 -20.22 8.98
C ILE A 78 -0.43 -18.87 8.73
N THR A 79 0.86 -18.73 9.02
CA THR A 79 1.59 -17.46 8.85
C THR A 79 1.54 -16.97 7.40
N ILE A 80 1.75 -17.86 6.42
CA ILE A 80 1.62 -17.51 4.99
C ILE A 80 0.18 -17.17 4.64
N GLY A 81 -0.79 -17.94 5.16
CA GLY A 81 -2.21 -17.71 4.98
C GLY A 81 -2.62 -16.32 5.44
N ASP A 82 -2.19 -15.90 6.63
CA ASP A 82 -2.48 -14.59 7.21
C ASP A 82 -1.95 -13.45 6.33
N VAL A 83 -0.71 -13.58 5.83
CA VAL A 83 -0.13 -12.59 4.90
C VAL A 83 -0.92 -12.55 3.60
N GLY A 84 -1.29 -13.71 3.06
CA GLY A 84 -2.10 -13.80 1.84
C GLY A 84 -3.47 -13.15 2.00
N SER A 85 -4.17 -13.46 3.09
CA SER A 85 -5.47 -12.88 3.42
C SER A 85 -5.39 -11.37 3.63
N ALA A 86 -4.41 -10.88 4.39
CA ALA A 86 -4.21 -9.44 4.60
C ALA A 86 -3.88 -8.69 3.30
N THR A 87 -3.11 -9.31 2.42
CA THR A 87 -2.79 -8.76 1.09
C THR A 87 -4.04 -8.68 0.21
N GLN A 88 -4.84 -9.75 0.20
CA GLN A 88 -6.10 -9.79 -0.55
C GLN A 88 -7.09 -8.73 -0.06
N GLU A 89 -7.25 -8.58 1.26
CA GLU A 89 -8.09 -7.57 1.87
C GLU A 89 -7.63 -6.16 1.48
N SER A 90 -6.33 -5.89 1.60
CA SER A 90 -5.73 -4.59 1.23
C SER A 90 -5.92 -4.26 -0.25
N THR A 91 -5.76 -5.26 -1.13
CA THR A 91 -5.96 -5.10 -2.58
C THR A 91 -7.41 -4.80 -2.91
N GLN A 92 -8.35 -5.49 -2.26
CA GLN A 92 -9.77 -5.25 -2.46
C GLN A 92 -10.18 -3.86 -1.97
N ALA A 93 -9.67 -3.44 -0.80
CA ALA A 93 -9.90 -2.10 -0.27
C ALA A 93 -9.36 -1.01 -1.20
N LEU A 94 -8.14 -1.21 -1.73
CA LEU A 94 -7.54 -0.30 -2.70
C LEU A 94 -8.39 -0.19 -3.97
N HIS A 95 -8.85 -1.31 -4.53
CA HIS A 95 -9.70 -1.31 -5.71
C HIS A 95 -11.03 -0.57 -5.46
N SER A 96 -11.69 -0.82 -4.33
CA SER A 96 -12.91 -0.11 -3.96
C SER A 96 -12.69 1.39 -3.81
N LYS A 97 -11.55 1.80 -3.22
CA LYS A 97 -11.20 3.22 -3.10
C LYS A 97 -10.87 3.86 -4.44
N GLN A 98 -10.23 3.13 -5.34
CA GLN A 98 -9.99 3.63 -6.69
C GLN A 98 -11.30 3.88 -7.44
N LEU A 99 -12.26 2.95 -7.37
CA LEU A 99 -13.58 3.13 -7.96
C LEU A 99 -14.33 4.34 -7.38
N GLU A 100 -14.24 4.56 -6.07
CA GLU A 100 -14.81 5.75 -5.41
C GLU A 100 -14.18 7.05 -5.94
N VAL A 101 -12.84 7.08 -6.09
CA VAL A 101 -12.12 8.21 -6.66
C VAL A 101 -12.53 8.46 -8.11
N ASP A 102 -12.64 7.41 -8.93
CA ASP A 102 -13.02 7.52 -10.33
C ASP A 102 -14.45 8.07 -10.48
N GLN A 103 -15.39 7.59 -9.64
CA GLN A 103 -16.77 8.09 -9.62
C GLN A 103 -16.84 9.56 -9.21
N LEU A 104 -16.11 9.97 -8.16
CA LEU A 104 -16.07 11.35 -7.71
C LEU A 104 -15.39 12.26 -8.75
N THR A 105 -14.39 11.75 -9.46
CA THR A 105 -13.71 12.47 -10.55
C THR A 105 -14.67 12.69 -11.70
N ALA A 106 -15.39 11.65 -12.14
CA ALA A 106 -16.40 11.77 -13.20
C ALA A 106 -17.54 12.73 -12.81
N LEU A 107 -18.00 12.70 -11.55
CA LEU A 107 -19.00 13.66 -11.06
C LEU A 107 -18.48 15.10 -11.08
N ARG A 108 -17.23 15.30 -10.64
CA ARG A 108 -16.57 16.60 -10.67
C ARG A 108 -16.44 17.10 -12.12
N GLU A 109 -16.03 16.25 -13.05
CA GLU A 109 -15.97 16.58 -14.48
C GLU A 109 -17.35 16.87 -15.07
N SER A 110 -18.41 16.20 -14.62
CA SER A 110 -19.77 16.51 -15.07
C SER A 110 -20.29 17.87 -14.59
N VAL A 111 -19.83 18.37 -13.44
CA VAL A 111 -20.29 19.64 -12.86
C VAL A 111 -19.36 20.80 -13.20
N SER A 112 -18.05 20.55 -13.26
CA SER A 112 -17.00 21.55 -13.54
C SER A 112 -16.35 21.40 -14.91
N GLY A 113 -16.76 20.42 -15.71
CA GLY A 113 -16.34 20.30 -17.10
C GLY A 113 -16.98 21.39 -17.93
N VAL A 114 -16.14 22.15 -18.64
CA VAL A 114 -16.60 23.10 -19.65
C VAL A 114 -16.98 22.29 -20.89
N SER A 115 -18.21 22.45 -21.37
CA SER A 115 -18.59 21.90 -22.66
C SER A 115 -17.90 22.71 -23.76
N LEU A 116 -16.98 22.09 -24.50
CA LEU A 116 -16.27 22.73 -25.62
C LEU A 116 -17.25 23.29 -26.66
N ASP A 117 -18.43 22.69 -26.82
CA ASP A 117 -19.46 23.16 -27.74
C ASP A 117 -20.19 24.42 -27.20
N GLU A 118 -20.42 24.51 -25.88
CA GLU A 118 -20.93 25.74 -25.27
C GLU A 118 -19.88 26.85 -25.29
N GLU A 119 -18.61 26.53 -25.04
CA GLU A 119 -17.50 27.48 -25.15
C GLU A 119 -17.35 27.99 -26.58
N LEU A 120 -17.42 27.09 -27.59
CA LEU A 120 -17.42 27.44 -29.01
C LEU A 120 -18.63 28.30 -29.38
N THR A 121 -19.83 27.96 -28.88
CA THR A 121 -21.04 28.74 -29.12
C THR A 121 -20.94 30.13 -28.51
N ASN A 122 -20.41 30.25 -27.30
CA ASN A 122 -20.14 31.53 -26.65
C ASN A 122 -19.08 32.33 -27.41
N LEU A 123 -18.02 31.68 -27.88
CA LEU A 123 -16.99 32.29 -28.72
C LEU A 123 -17.60 32.85 -30.02
N LEU A 124 -18.40 32.03 -30.73
CA LEU A 124 -19.07 32.45 -31.96
C LEU A 124 -20.07 33.58 -31.71
N SER A 125 -20.77 33.55 -30.58
CA SER A 125 -21.65 34.63 -30.13
C SER A 125 -20.86 35.92 -29.91
N PHE A 126 -19.71 35.86 -29.22
CA PHE A 126 -18.84 37.03 -29.02
C PHE A 126 -18.26 37.56 -30.34
N GLN A 127 -17.86 36.69 -31.27
CA GLN A 127 -17.41 37.09 -32.61
C GLN A 127 -18.51 37.82 -33.39
N ARG A 128 -19.71 37.25 -33.43
CA ARG A 128 -20.87 37.89 -34.09
C ARG A 128 -21.25 39.22 -33.44
N SER A 129 -21.21 39.28 -32.11
CA SER A 129 -21.48 40.50 -31.35
C SER A 129 -20.46 41.60 -31.65
N PHE A 130 -19.18 41.22 -31.79
CA PHE A 130 -18.11 42.13 -32.17
C PHE A 130 -18.28 42.64 -33.61
N GLU A 131 -18.60 41.77 -34.56
CA GLU A 131 -18.89 42.17 -35.95
C GLU A 131 -20.11 43.09 -36.05
N ALA A 132 -21.17 42.82 -35.27
CA ALA A 132 -22.35 43.67 -35.19
C ALA A 132 -22.00 45.05 -34.60
N SER A 133 -21.17 45.08 -33.55
CA SER A 133 -20.68 46.33 -32.95
C SER A 133 -19.84 47.15 -33.94
N ALA A 134 -18.96 46.48 -34.70
CA ALA A 134 -18.16 47.12 -35.74
C ALA A 134 -19.05 47.73 -36.86
N ARG A 135 -20.06 46.98 -37.33
CA ARG A 135 -21.05 47.51 -38.30
C ARG A 135 -21.84 48.69 -37.73
N MET A 136 -22.23 48.64 -36.47
CA MET A 136 -22.96 49.73 -35.82
C MET A 136 -22.11 51.01 -35.76
N ILE A 137 -20.80 50.88 -35.52
CA ILE A 137 -19.83 51.98 -35.59
C ILE A 137 -19.72 52.52 -37.02
N THR A 138 -19.63 51.66 -38.03
CA THR A 138 -19.61 52.08 -39.44
C THR A 138 -20.86 52.86 -39.82
N VAL A 139 -22.05 52.37 -39.45
CA VAL A 139 -23.31 53.06 -39.72
C VAL A 139 -23.38 54.39 -38.97
N ALA A 140 -22.92 54.44 -37.72
CA ALA A 140 -22.85 55.69 -36.97
C ALA A 140 -21.90 56.71 -37.64
N ASP A 141 -20.76 56.26 -38.17
CA ASP A 141 -19.82 57.10 -38.93
C ASP A 141 -20.44 57.61 -40.23
N GLU A 142 -21.13 56.75 -40.99
CA GLU A 142 -21.88 57.14 -42.20
C GLU A 142 -22.98 58.18 -41.91
N LEU A 143 -23.74 57.98 -40.84
CA LEU A 143 -24.76 58.94 -40.40
C LEU A 143 -24.14 60.27 -39.96
N MET A 144 -22.99 60.23 -39.27
CA MET A 144 -22.27 61.43 -38.85
C MET A 144 -21.74 62.20 -40.06
N GLN A 145 -21.16 61.51 -41.05
CA GLN A 145 -20.73 62.12 -42.31
C GLN A 145 -21.92 62.72 -43.09
N THR A 146 -23.07 62.04 -43.13
CA THR A 146 -24.28 62.54 -43.81
C THR A 146 -24.81 63.81 -43.13
N MET A 147 -24.88 63.85 -41.80
CA MET A 147 -25.27 65.03 -41.04
C MET A 147 -24.32 66.22 -41.28
N LEU A 148 -23.01 65.96 -41.32
CA LEU A 148 -22.00 66.98 -41.62
C LEU A 148 -22.10 67.49 -43.08
N ALA A 149 -22.47 66.62 -44.02
CA ALA A 149 -22.64 66.99 -45.43
C ALA A 149 -23.91 67.82 -45.69
N MET A 150 -25.00 67.60 -44.95
CA MET A 150 -26.22 68.41 -45.03
C MET A 150 -26.12 69.75 -44.30
N GLY A 151 -25.20 69.89 -43.33
CA GLY A 151 -25.00 71.10 -42.54
C GLY A 151 -24.12 72.18 -43.21
N ARG A 152 -23.84 72.07 -44.50
CA ARG A 152 -23.10 73.05 -45.32
C ARG A 152 -24.02 73.63 -46.39
#